data_AF-A0A101SNF5-F1
#
_entry.id   AF-A0A101SNF5-F1
#
_cell.length_a   1.000
_cell.length_b   1.000
_cell.length_c   1.000
_cell.angle_alpha   90.00
_cell.angle_beta   90.00
_cell.angle_gamma   90.00
#
_symmetry.space_group_name_H-M   'P 1'
#
loop_
_entity.id
_entity.type
_entity.pdbx_description
1 polymer ?
#
loop_
_entity_poly.entity_id
_entity_poly.type
_entity_poly.pdbx_seq_one_letter_code
_entity_poly.pdbx_strand_id
1 'polypeptide(L)'
;MSSSGPAPEPFPFTVDLTSHEMLRRTHTMAALGPGWDPVAALRGEEEAYALLYSGLDAEQQRLYDELVAAGVLPGPGGGRAAS
;
A
#
# COMPACT_ATOMS: atom_id res chain seq x y z
N MET A 1 8.33 16.21 55.51
CA MET A 1 9.41 16.88 54.75
C MET A 1 9.63 16.08 53.49
N SER A 2 9.02 16.48 52.37
CA SER A 2 9.26 15.83 51.08
C SER A 2 10.21 16.70 50.29
N SER A 3 11.43 16.21 50.10
CA SER A 3 12.44 16.83 49.25
C SER A 3 12.13 16.49 47.80
N SER A 4 11.68 17.46 47.01
CA SER A 4 11.68 17.32 45.55
C SER A 4 13.09 17.58 45.05
N GLY A 5 13.83 16.52 44.72
CA GLY A 5 15.09 16.62 44.01
C GLY A 5 14.88 17.15 42.58
N PRO A 6 15.92 17.67 41.91
CA PRO A 6 15.78 18.17 40.54
C PRO A 6 15.29 17.04 39.63
N ALA A 7 14.26 17.34 38.83
CA ALA A 7 13.81 16.44 37.78
C ALA A 7 14.96 16.25 36.77
N PRO A 8 15.16 15.03 36.25
CA PRO A 8 16.21 14.78 35.27
C PRO A 8 16.01 15.66 34.03
N GLU A 9 17.11 16.25 33.55
CA GLU A 9 17.14 17.02 32.32
C GLU A 9 16.74 16.13 31.13
N PRO A 10 15.82 16.58 30.24
CA PRO A 10 15.48 15.85 29.03
C PRO A 10 16.70 15.68 28.14
N PHE A 11 16.96 14.45 27.68
CA PHE A 11 17.98 14.20 26.66
C PHE A 11 17.33 14.12 25.26
N PRO A 12 18.00 14.56 24.20
CA PRO A 12 17.48 14.45 22.85
C PRO A 12 17.49 12.98 22.41
N PHE A 13 16.30 12.46 22.10
CA PHE A 13 16.11 11.17 21.46
C PHE A 13 15.80 11.40 19.98
N THR A 14 16.65 10.90 19.09
CA THR A 14 16.49 11.03 17.64
C THR A 14 16.56 9.65 17.00
N VAL A 15 15.61 9.36 16.12
CA VAL A 15 15.56 8.13 15.34
C VAL A 15 15.74 8.48 13.86
N ASP A 16 16.76 7.91 13.23
CA ASP A 16 16.94 8.02 11.79
C ASP A 16 16.01 7.04 11.06
N LEU A 17 14.87 7.54 10.59
CA LEU A 17 13.92 6.72 9.83
C LEU A 17 14.42 6.34 8.44
N THR A 18 15.39 7.05 7.87
CA THR A 18 15.95 6.74 6.54
C THR A 18 16.74 5.44 6.57
N SER A 19 17.59 5.25 7.59
CA SER A 19 18.32 3.99 7.77
C SER A 19 17.37 2.82 8.05
N HIS A 20 16.34 3.02 8.86
CA HIS A 20 15.34 1.98 9.13
C HIS A 20 14.51 1.62 7.89
N GLU A 21 14.15 2.60 7.07
CA GLU A 21 13.45 2.39 5.79
C GLU A 21 14.30 1.54 4.83
N MET A 22 15.60 1.84 4.73
CA MET A 22 16.51 1.07 3.89
C MET A 22 16.59 -0.38 4.34
N LEU A 23 16.72 -0.62 5.65
CA LEU A 23 16.71 -1.97 6.21
C LEU A 23 15.40 -2.71 5.91
N ARG A 24 14.24 -2.05 6.09
CA ARG A 24 12.94 -2.66 5.77
C ARG A 24 12.89 -3.07 4.29
N ARG A 25 13.29 -2.19 3.37
CA ARG A 25 13.31 -2.47 1.93
C ARG A 25 14.24 -3.63 1.59
N THR A 26 15.43 -3.67 2.17
CA THR A 26 16.37 -4.78 1.97
C THR A 26 15.75 -6.11 2.40
N HIS A 27 15.13 -6.17 3.58
CA HIS A 27 14.45 -7.38 4.03
C HIS A 27 13.25 -7.76 3.16
N THR A 28 12.46 -6.78 2.70
CA THR A 28 11.36 -7.04 1.75
C THR A 28 11.88 -7.64 0.44
N MET A 29 12.92 -7.06 -0.16
CA MET A 29 13.51 -7.58 -1.41
C MET A 29 14.10 -8.98 -1.21
N ALA A 30 14.75 -9.24 -0.07
CA ALA A 30 15.27 -10.56 0.26
C ALA A 30 14.15 -11.61 0.40
N ALA A 31 13.00 -11.24 0.98
CA ALA A 31 11.85 -12.12 1.14
C ALA A 31 11.16 -12.44 -0.20
N LEU A 32 11.10 -11.48 -1.13
CA LEU A 32 10.58 -11.69 -2.48
C LEU A 32 11.50 -12.61 -3.31
N GLY A 33 12.80 -12.55 -3.06
CA GLY A 33 13.80 -13.41 -3.67
C GLY A 33 14.21 -12.99 -5.09
N PRO A 34 15.27 -13.60 -5.64
CA PRO A 34 15.87 -13.18 -6.92
C PRO A 34 15.02 -13.49 -8.15
N GLY A 35 14.00 -14.35 -8.01
CA GLY A 35 13.09 -14.70 -9.10
C GLY A 35 11.84 -13.82 -9.17
N TRP A 36 11.70 -12.82 -8.30
CA TRP A 36 10.53 -11.95 -8.31
C TRP A 36 10.52 -11.06 -9.55
N ASP A 37 9.49 -11.22 -10.38
CA ASP A 37 9.19 -10.33 -11.51
C ASP A 37 8.08 -9.35 -11.09
N PRO A 38 8.42 -8.07 -10.81
CA PRO A 38 7.43 -7.08 -10.38
C PRO A 38 6.39 -6.78 -11.47
N VAL A 39 6.73 -6.95 -12.75
CA VAL A 39 5.81 -6.70 -13.86
C VAL A 39 4.81 -7.86 -13.97
N ALA A 40 5.28 -9.11 -13.83
CA ALA A 40 4.37 -10.25 -13.77
C ALA A 40 3.43 -10.19 -12.56
N ALA A 41 3.93 -9.75 -11.39
CA ALA A 41 3.11 -9.56 -10.19
C ALA A 41 2.01 -8.51 -10.41
N LEU A 42 2.36 -7.37 -11.03
CA LEU A 42 1.38 -6.31 -11.33
C LEU A 42 0.32 -6.78 -12.33
N ARG A 43 0.70 -7.46 -13.40
CA ARG A 43 -0.27 -8.03 -14.36
C ARG A 43 -1.20 -9.02 -13.70
N GLY A 44 -0.68 -9.89 -12.82
CA GLY A 44 -1.50 -10.84 -12.07
C GLY A 44 -2.51 -10.15 -11.15
N GLU A 45 -2.14 -9.03 -10.54
CA GLU A 45 -3.06 -8.20 -9.74
C GLU A 45 -4.16 -7.59 -10.62
N GLU A 46 -3.82 -7.04 -11.78
CA GLU A 46 -4.79 -6.48 -12.74
C GLU A 46 -5.78 -7.55 -13.25
N GLU A 47 -5.29 -8.74 -13.58
CA GLU A 47 -6.11 -9.88 -13.99
C GLU A 47 -7.06 -10.31 -12.86
N ALA A 48 -6.55 -10.40 -11.62
CA ALA A 48 -7.38 -10.72 -10.45
C ALA A 48 -8.46 -9.66 -10.21
N TYR A 49 -8.14 -8.37 -10.36
CA TYR A 49 -9.12 -7.30 -10.28
C TYR A 49 -10.20 -7.40 -11.37
N ALA A 50 -9.82 -7.73 -12.61
CA ALA A 50 -10.78 -7.91 -13.69
C ALA A 50 -11.76 -9.06 -13.41
N LEU A 51 -11.30 -10.12 -12.73
CA LEU A 51 -12.16 -11.24 -12.33
C LEU A 51 -13.22 -10.84 -11.29
N LEU A 52 -12.93 -9.90 -10.38
CA LEU A 52 -13.89 -9.44 -9.36
C LEU A 52 -15.16 -8.84 -9.97
N TYR A 53 -15.03 -8.20 -11.13
CA TYR A 53 -16.12 -7.56 -11.87
C TYR A 53 -16.43 -8.30 -13.18
N SER A 54 -16.04 -9.58 -13.27
CA SER A 54 -16.39 -10.43 -14.41
C SER A 54 -17.79 -11.01 -14.24
N GLY A 55 -18.50 -11.21 -15.36
CA GLY A 55 -19.81 -11.87 -15.35
C GLY A 55 -20.94 -11.05 -14.74
N LEU A 56 -20.79 -9.73 -14.66
CA LEU A 56 -21.85 -8.83 -14.23
C LEU A 56 -23.03 -8.90 -15.21
N ASP A 57 -24.23 -8.94 -14.66
CA ASP A 57 -25.43 -8.70 -15.46
C ASP A 57 -25.56 -7.22 -15.85
N ALA A 58 -26.58 -6.89 -16.65
CA ALA A 58 -26.75 -5.55 -17.18
C ALA A 58 -26.99 -4.47 -16.10
N GLU A 59 -27.65 -4.82 -14.99
CA GLU A 59 -27.90 -3.87 -13.90
C GLU A 59 -26.63 -3.67 -13.07
N GLN A 60 -25.93 -4.76 -12.77
CA GLN A 60 -24.66 -4.76 -12.08
C GLN A 60 -23.58 -4.01 -12.86
N GLN A 61 -23.51 -4.20 -14.18
CA GLN A 61 -22.57 -3.48 -15.04
C GLN A 61 -22.85 -1.98 -15.02
N ARG A 62 -24.12 -1.58 -15.10
CA ARG A 62 -24.50 -0.16 -15.03
C ARG A 62 -24.08 0.46 -13.70
N LEU A 63 -24.33 -0.21 -12.57
CA LEU A 63 -23.91 0.27 -11.26
C LEU A 63 -22.38 0.35 -11.15
N TYR A 64 -21.66 -0.65 -11.64
CA TYR A 64 -20.20 -0.63 -11.69
C TYR A 64 -19.69 0.59 -12.46
N ASP A 65 -20.24 0.86 -13.65
CA ASP A 65 -19.86 2.01 -14.47
C ASP A 65 -20.13 3.35 -13.74
N GLU A 66 -21.27 3.47 -13.05
CA GLU A 66 -21.61 4.65 -12.23
C GLU A 66 -20.60 4.85 -11.08
N LEU A 67 -20.20 3.77 -10.40
CA LEU A 67 -19.24 3.84 -9.30
C LEU A 67 -17.81 4.15 -9.78
N VAL A 68 -17.42 3.65 -10.95
CA VAL A 68 -16.14 4.00 -11.59
C VAL A 68 -16.14 5.49 -11.98
N ALA A 69 -17.21 5.97 -12.61
CA ALA A 69 -17.35 7.38 -12.98
C ALA A 69 -17.33 8.32 -11.76
N ALA A 70 -17.87 7.87 -10.63
CA ALA A 70 -17.82 8.59 -9.36
C ALA A 70 -16.46 8.50 -8.64
N GLY A 71 -15.51 7.69 -9.14
CA GLY A 71 -14.21 7.46 -8.52
C GLY A 71 -14.26 6.61 -7.24
N VAL A 72 -15.40 5.95 -6.97
CA VAL A 72 -15.56 5.03 -5.83
C VAL A 72 -14.84 3.72 -6.10
N LEU A 73 -14.94 3.23 -7.34
CA LEU A 73 -14.23 2.03 -7.79
C LEU A 73 -13.12 2.37 -8.78
N PRO A 74 -12.02 1.59 -8.79
CA PRO A 74 -10.99 1.73 -9.82
C PRO A 74 -11.56 1.30 -11.18
N GLY A 75 -11.23 2.06 -12.23
CA GLY A 75 -11.60 1.69 -13.61
C GLY A 75 -10.70 0.57 -14.18
N PRO A 76 -11.05 0.02 -15.36
CA PRO A 76 -10.20 -0.95 -16.04
C PRO A 76 -8.79 -0.40 -16.29
N GLY A 77 -7.76 -1.04 -15.75
CA GLY A 77 -6.36 -0.57 -15.84
C GLY A 77 -5.99 0.56 -14.87
N GLY A 78 -6.91 0.97 -13.97
CA GLY A 78 -6.70 2.00 -12.96
C GLY A 78 -6.10 1.45 -11.66
N GLY A 79 -5.02 0.67 -11.75
CA GLY A 79 -4.18 0.44 -10.58
C GLY A 79 -3.65 1.80 -10.09
N ARG A 80 -3.65 2.04 -8.77
CA ARG A 80 -3.25 3.29 -8.08
C ARG A 80 -1.84 3.85 -8.42
N ALA A 81 -1.13 3.29 -9.39
CA ALA A 81 0.16 3.74 -9.89
C ALA A 81 0.08 4.82 -11.00
N ALA A 82 -1.12 5.14 -11.52
CA ALA A 82 -1.29 6.11 -12.61
C ALA A 82 -1.72 7.52 -12.16
N SER A 83 -1.40 7.93 -10.92
CA SER A 83 -1.72 9.25 -10.37
C SER A 83 -0.47 9.99 -9.89
#